data_AF-A0AA96WRK1-F1
#
_entry.id   AF-A0AA96WRK1-F1
#
_cell.length_a   1.000
_cell.length_b   1.000
_cell.length_c   1.000
_cell.angle_alpha   90.00
_cell.angle_beta   90.00
_cell.angle_gamma   90.00
#
_symmetry.space_group_name_H-M   'P 1'
#
loop_
_entity.id
_entity.type
_entity.pdbx_description
1 polymer ?
#
loop_
_entity_poly.entity_id
_entity_poly.type
_entity_poly.pdbx_seq_one_letter_code
_entity_poly.pdbx_strand_id
1 'polypeptide(L)'
;MREVHSLKRRAATATRPVPIPPQFVRMLHAHIERFGVTPDGRLFRNQAGNYVDAAAYGTTWARARKYVLTRTELASKLAKRPYDLRHAGISFWLYSGVDPAECARRAGQSIEVLFRHYAKFLDGVREQANRLIEQSMQEWDRVSQSAEPEG
;
A
#
# COMPACT_ATOMS: atom_id res chain seq x y z
N MET A 1 -15.66 -12.08 -24.30
CA MET A 1 -14.22 -12.39 -24.38
C MET A 1 -13.53 -11.53 -23.32
N ARG A 2 -13.15 -12.09 -22.16
CA ARG A 2 -12.50 -11.30 -21.09
C ARG A 2 -10.99 -11.38 -21.30
N GLU A 3 -10.37 -10.24 -21.53
CA GLU A 3 -8.91 -10.12 -21.54
C GLU A 3 -8.36 -10.52 -20.17
N VAL A 4 -7.68 -11.66 -20.15
CA VAL A 4 -6.72 -11.99 -19.10
C VAL A 4 -5.63 -10.95 -19.22
N HIS A 5 -5.71 -9.91 -18.40
CA HIS A 5 -4.59 -9.01 -18.20
C HIS A 5 -3.52 -9.81 -17.47
N SER A 6 -2.71 -10.56 -18.23
CA SER A 6 -1.46 -11.06 -17.71
C SER A 6 -0.70 -9.84 -17.20
N LEU A 7 -0.33 -9.87 -15.91
CA LEU A 7 0.60 -8.90 -15.37
C LEU A 7 1.86 -9.04 -16.24
N LYS A 8 2.14 -8.03 -17.09
CA LYS A 8 3.26 -8.05 -18.04
C LYS A 8 4.49 -8.67 -17.37
N ARG A 9 4.92 -9.84 -17.88
CA ARG A 9 6.12 -10.60 -17.46
C ARG A 9 6.17 -11.08 -16.00
N ARG A 10 5.17 -11.80 -15.50
CA ARG A 10 5.30 -12.56 -14.23
C ARG A 10 4.75 -13.97 -14.34
N ALA A 11 5.42 -14.92 -13.68
CA ALA A 11 4.86 -16.25 -13.44
C ALA A 11 3.53 -16.11 -12.70
N ALA A 12 2.54 -16.94 -13.04
CA ALA A 12 1.18 -16.88 -12.48
C ALA A 12 1.12 -16.97 -10.94
N THR A 13 2.18 -17.49 -10.31
CA THR A 13 2.32 -17.72 -8.86
C THR A 13 3.12 -16.64 -8.12
N ALA A 14 3.58 -15.58 -8.79
CA ALA A 14 4.39 -14.54 -8.15
C ALA A 14 3.57 -13.71 -7.13
N THR A 15 3.66 -14.06 -5.85
CA THR A 15 3.02 -13.33 -4.75
C THR A 15 3.96 -12.29 -4.14
N ARG A 16 3.38 -11.29 -3.48
CA ARG A 16 4.12 -10.22 -2.80
C ARG A 16 3.47 -10.00 -1.43
N PRO A 17 4.17 -10.26 -0.31
CA PRO A 17 3.62 -9.92 0.99
C PRO A 17 3.51 -8.41 1.12
N VAL A 18 2.35 -7.95 1.58
CA VAL A 18 2.05 -6.54 1.89
C VAL A 18 1.46 -6.51 3.29
N PRO A 19 2.01 -5.69 4.21
CA PRO A 19 1.47 -5.61 5.56
C PRO A 19 0.06 -5.00 5.52
N ILE A 20 -0.84 -5.61 6.29
CA ILE A 20 -2.21 -5.12 6.45
C ILE A 20 -2.34 -4.61 7.89
N PRO A 21 -2.75 -3.35 8.10
CA PRO A 21 -3.01 -2.82 9.43
C PRO A 21 -3.94 -3.74 10.26
N PRO A 22 -3.67 -3.97 11.55
CA PRO A 22 -4.42 -4.93 12.38
C PRO A 22 -5.94 -4.71 12.38
N GLN A 23 -6.38 -3.45 12.29
CA GLN A 23 -7.80 -3.11 12.19
C GLN A 23 -8.47 -3.67 10.92
N PHE A 24 -7.78 -3.69 9.79
CA PHE A 24 -8.30 -4.26 8.55
C PHE A 24 -8.24 -5.78 8.58
N VAL A 25 -7.23 -6.37 9.22
CA VAL A 25 -7.18 -7.81 9.49
C VAL A 25 -8.42 -8.24 10.29
N ARG A 26 -8.77 -7.53 11.38
CA ARG A 26 -9.99 -7.80 12.16
C ARG A 26 -11.26 -7.70 11.31
N MET A 27 -11.37 -6.68 10.47
CA MET A 27 -12.51 -6.53 9.55
C MET A 27 -12.61 -7.69 8.56
N LEU A 28 -11.48 -8.17 8.03
CA LEU A 28 -11.44 -9.33 7.13
C LEU A 28 -11.85 -10.61 7.84
N HIS A 29 -11.38 -10.85 9.07
CA HIS A 29 -11.81 -12.00 9.87
C HIS A 29 -13.31 -11.97 10.13
N ALA A 30 -13.86 -10.84 10.58
CA ALA A 30 -15.31 -10.70 10.79
C ALA A 30 -16.12 -10.91 9.51
N HIS A 31 -15.59 -10.49 8.35
CA HIS A 31 -16.20 -10.75 7.04
C HIS A 31 -16.19 -12.24 6.71
N ILE A 32 -15.06 -12.93 6.93
CA ILE A 32 -14.95 -14.38 6.70
C ILE A 32 -15.88 -15.16 7.61
N GLU A 33 -15.97 -14.82 8.89
CA GLU A 33 -16.90 -15.47 9.83
C GLU A 33 -18.36 -15.30 9.40
N ARG A 34 -18.73 -14.09 8.95
CA ARG A 34 -20.11 -13.78 8.58
C ARG A 34 -20.52 -14.34 7.22
N PHE A 35 -19.62 -14.32 6.24
CA PHE A 35 -19.95 -14.64 4.84
C PHE A 35 -19.26 -15.89 4.30
N GLY A 36 -18.27 -16.44 5.02
CA GLY A 36 -17.42 -17.52 4.53
C GLY A 36 -16.57 -17.13 3.32
N VAL A 37 -15.82 -18.10 2.81
CA VAL A 37 -14.99 -17.97 1.60
C VAL A 37 -15.62 -18.80 0.49
N THR A 38 -15.45 -18.40 -0.78
CA THR A 38 -15.90 -19.24 -1.91
C THR A 38 -15.05 -20.52 -2.03
N PRO A 39 -15.51 -21.55 -2.74
CA PRO A 39 -14.73 -22.77 -2.97
C PRO A 39 -13.35 -22.52 -3.61
N ASP A 40 -13.22 -21.45 -4.40
CA ASP A 40 -11.98 -21.02 -5.03
C ASP A 40 -11.18 -19.99 -4.22
N GLY A 41 -11.53 -19.77 -2.94
CA GLY A 41 -10.73 -18.96 -2.01
C GLY A 41 -10.98 -17.45 -2.03
N ARG A 42 -12.01 -16.96 -2.76
CA ARG A 42 -12.31 -15.52 -2.81
C ARG A 42 -13.03 -15.05 -1.55
N LEU A 43 -12.52 -13.95 -1.00
CA LEU A 43 -13.10 -13.29 0.17
C LEU A 43 -14.37 -12.49 -0.20
N PHE A 44 -14.35 -11.79 -1.34
CA PHE A 44 -15.45 -10.92 -1.77
C PHE A 44 -16.14 -11.47 -3.02
N ARG A 45 -17.47 -11.49 -2.99
CA ARG A 45 -18.34 -11.96 -4.08
C ARG A 45 -19.64 -11.18 -4.11
N ASN A 46 -20.30 -11.15 -5.27
CA ASN A 46 -21.66 -10.64 -5.35
C ASN A 46 -22.67 -11.65 -4.78
N GLN A 47 -23.95 -11.25 -4.72
CA GLN A 47 -25.04 -12.10 -4.20
C GLN A 47 -25.16 -13.46 -4.93
N ALA A 48 -24.81 -13.50 -6.22
CA ALA A 48 -24.80 -14.71 -7.03
C ALA A 48 -23.51 -15.55 -6.90
N GLY A 49 -22.60 -15.20 -5.98
CA GLY A 49 -21.33 -15.90 -5.79
C GLY A 49 -20.24 -15.60 -6.83
N ASN A 50 -20.51 -14.66 -7.75
CA ASN A 50 -19.57 -14.26 -8.79
C ASN A 50 -18.63 -13.13 -8.32
N TYR A 51 -17.66 -12.77 -9.17
CA TYR A 51 -16.82 -11.59 -8.95
C TYR A 51 -17.67 -10.33 -8.75
N VAL A 52 -17.23 -9.46 -7.84
CA VAL A 52 -17.78 -8.12 -7.71
C VAL A 52 -17.50 -7.37 -9.01
N ASP A 53 -18.55 -6.83 -9.63
CA ASP A 53 -18.42 -6.07 -10.85
C ASP A 53 -17.86 -4.66 -10.56
N ALA A 54 -17.20 -4.08 -11.56
CA ALA A 54 -16.55 -2.78 -11.42
C ALA A 54 -17.54 -1.65 -11.11
N ALA A 55 -18.78 -1.75 -11.60
CA ALA A 55 -19.81 -0.75 -11.36
C ALA A 55 -20.28 -0.80 -9.90
N ALA A 56 -20.57 -1.98 -9.35
CA ALA A 56 -20.92 -2.17 -7.95
C ALA A 56 -19.79 -1.73 -7.01
N TYR A 57 -18.53 -2.01 -7.38
CA TYR A 57 -17.38 -1.49 -6.65
C TYR A 57 -17.36 0.06 -6.65
N GLY A 58 -17.58 0.69 -7.81
CA GLY A 58 -17.66 2.15 -7.94
C GLY A 58 -18.82 2.77 -7.15
N THR A 59 -20.01 2.14 -7.18
CA THR A 59 -21.17 2.59 -6.40
C THR A 59 -20.90 2.48 -4.90
N THR A 60 -20.31 1.36 -4.46
CA THR A 60 -19.94 1.15 -3.05
C THR A 60 -18.91 2.18 -2.60
N TRP A 61 -17.90 2.46 -3.43
CA TRP A 61 -16.91 3.48 -3.17
C TRP A 61 -17.52 4.88 -3.06
N ALA A 62 -18.42 5.25 -3.97
CA ALA A 62 -19.10 6.55 -3.93
C ALA A 62 -19.96 6.71 -2.66
N ARG A 63 -20.61 5.63 -2.20
CA ARG A 63 -21.35 5.62 -0.93
C ARG A 63 -20.41 5.78 0.26
N ALA A 64 -19.29 5.04 0.29
CA ALA A 64 -18.30 5.16 1.35
C ALA A 64 -17.76 6.60 1.45
N ARG A 65 -17.40 7.23 0.33
CA ARG A 65 -16.97 8.65 0.30
C ARG A 65 -18.01 9.59 0.90
N LYS A 66 -19.29 9.43 0.55
CA LYS A 66 -20.38 10.24 1.11
C LYS A 66 -20.57 10.05 2.61
N TYR A 67 -20.27 8.86 3.13
CA TYR A 67 -20.42 8.53 4.54
C TYR A 67 -19.28 9.10 5.41
N VAL A 68 -18.04 9.12 4.90
CA VAL A 68 -16.87 9.49 5.69
C VAL A 68 -16.35 10.91 5.46
N LEU A 69 -16.58 11.50 4.28
CA LEU A 69 -16.03 12.81 3.93
C LEU A 69 -16.99 13.94 4.31
N THR A 70 -16.44 15.07 4.72
CA THR A 70 -17.19 16.32 4.86
C THR A 70 -17.72 16.80 3.50
N ARG A 71 -18.68 17.74 3.49
CA ARG A 71 -19.24 18.30 2.26
C ARG A 71 -18.17 18.91 1.35
N THR A 72 -17.23 19.66 1.94
CA THR A 72 -16.13 20.31 1.22
C THR A 72 -15.17 19.29 0.63
N GLU A 73 -14.77 18.28 1.40
CA GLU A 73 -13.90 17.21 0.92
C GLU A 73 -14.54 16.37 -0.18
N LEU A 74 -15.84 16.05 -0.04
CA LEU A 74 -16.58 15.28 -1.03
C LEU A 74 -16.67 16.01 -2.37
N ALA A 75 -16.89 17.33 -2.34
CA ALA A 75 -16.92 18.21 -3.50
C ALA A 75 -15.54 18.36 -4.17
N SER A 76 -14.46 18.14 -3.42
CA SER A 76 -13.10 18.14 -3.95
C SER A 76 -12.78 16.86 -4.74
N LYS A 77 -11.56 16.81 -5.30
CA LYS A 77 -11.02 15.60 -5.96
C LYS A 77 -10.50 14.54 -4.98
N LEU A 78 -10.63 14.75 -3.67
CA LEU A 78 -10.10 13.83 -2.64
C LEU A 78 -10.69 12.43 -2.80
N ALA A 79 -9.80 11.45 -3.00
CA ALA A 79 -10.13 10.03 -3.12
C ALA A 79 -11.23 9.74 -4.17
N LYS A 80 -11.33 10.56 -5.22
CA LYS A 80 -12.39 10.47 -6.24
C LYS A 80 -12.42 9.08 -6.88
N ARG A 81 -11.24 8.49 -7.10
CA ARG A 81 -11.09 7.12 -7.63
C ARG A 81 -10.55 6.22 -6.52
N PRO A 82 -10.97 4.95 -6.44
CA PRO A 82 -10.35 3.98 -5.55
C PRO A 82 -8.82 3.86 -5.76
N TYR A 83 -8.36 4.05 -7.01
CA TYR A 83 -6.94 4.03 -7.35
C TYR A 83 -6.13 5.14 -6.65
N ASP A 84 -6.77 6.24 -6.24
CA ASP A 84 -6.10 7.32 -5.50
C ASP A 84 -5.59 6.82 -4.13
N LEU A 85 -6.27 5.83 -3.52
CA LEU A 85 -5.81 5.21 -2.27
C LEU A 85 -4.49 4.45 -2.45
N ARG A 86 -4.27 3.85 -3.62
CA ARG A 86 -3.00 3.20 -3.93
C ARG A 86 -1.88 4.24 -3.96
N HIS A 87 -2.14 5.42 -4.52
CA HIS A 87 -1.18 6.51 -4.50
C HIS A 87 -0.87 6.97 -3.08
N ALA A 88 -1.91 7.17 -2.26
CA ALA A 88 -1.76 7.55 -0.86
C ALA A 88 -0.99 6.52 -0.04
N GLY A 89 -1.23 5.22 -0.25
CA GLY A 89 -0.53 4.14 0.45
C GLY A 89 0.97 4.10 0.12
N ILE A 90 1.34 4.28 -1.16
CA ILE A 90 2.75 4.35 -1.56
C ILE A 90 3.43 5.60 -0.98
N SER A 91 2.77 6.76 -1.04
CA SER A 91 3.27 7.98 -0.38
C SER A 91 3.48 7.78 1.12
N PHE A 92 2.54 7.12 1.79
CA PHE A 92 2.64 6.84 3.22
C PHE A 92 3.84 5.95 3.57
N TRP A 93 4.10 4.89 2.79
CA TRP A 93 5.28 4.05 3.00
C TRP A 93 6.59 4.83 2.80
N LEU A 94 6.68 5.61 1.72
CA LEU A 94 7.86 6.45 1.46
C LEU A 94 8.09 7.49 2.56
N TYR A 95 7.01 8.15 3.01
CA TYR A 95 7.08 9.10 4.12
C TYR A 95 7.51 8.44 5.43
N SER A 96 7.11 7.19 5.65
CA SER A 96 7.50 6.40 6.83
C SER A 96 8.95 5.90 6.78
N GLY A 97 9.73 6.27 5.75
CA GLY A 97 11.12 5.86 5.60
C GLY A 97 11.31 4.44 5.07
N VAL A 98 10.28 3.80 4.52
CA VAL A 98 10.42 2.48 3.89
C VAL A 98 11.24 2.65 2.60
N ASP A 99 12.20 1.74 2.40
CA ASP A 99 13.06 1.73 1.22
C ASP A 99 12.25 1.83 -0.10
N PRO A 100 12.62 2.73 -1.04
CA PRO A 100 11.91 2.90 -2.30
C PRO A 100 11.84 1.64 -3.17
N ALA A 101 12.87 0.79 -3.16
CA ALA A 101 12.85 -0.46 -3.92
C ALA A 101 11.84 -1.45 -3.30
N GLU A 102 11.76 -1.52 -1.97
CA GLU A 102 10.75 -2.31 -1.26
C GLU A 102 9.33 -1.78 -1.51
N CYS A 103 9.14 -0.46 -1.51
CA CYS A 103 7.87 0.17 -1.88
C CYS A 103 7.45 -0.20 -3.31
N ALA A 104 8.37 -0.11 -4.27
CA ALA A 104 8.13 -0.46 -5.66
C ALA A 104 7.79 -1.96 -5.80
N ARG A 105 8.55 -2.83 -5.11
CA ARG A 105 8.32 -4.26 -5.07
C ARG A 105 6.93 -4.57 -4.53
N ARG A 106 6.51 -4.00 -3.39
CA ARG A 106 5.17 -4.22 -2.80
C ARG A 106 4.05 -3.67 -3.67
N ALA A 107 4.25 -2.47 -4.23
CA ALA A 107 3.30 -1.90 -5.18
C ALA A 107 3.21 -2.75 -6.47
N GLY A 108 4.27 -3.46 -6.83
CA GLY A 108 4.33 -4.24 -8.06
C GLY A 108 4.64 -3.40 -9.29
N GLN A 109 5.31 -2.26 -9.13
CA GLN A 109 5.80 -1.39 -10.21
C GLN A 109 7.34 -1.39 -10.26
N SER A 110 7.94 -0.88 -11.34
CA SER A 110 9.39 -0.67 -11.36
C SER A 110 9.78 0.51 -10.45
N ILE A 111 11.00 0.48 -9.93
CA ILE A 111 11.55 1.58 -9.12
C ILE A 111 11.64 2.88 -9.94
N GLU A 112 11.92 2.79 -11.24
CA GLU A 112 11.93 3.92 -12.16
C GLU A 112 10.54 4.59 -12.25
N VAL A 113 9.47 3.80 -12.37
CA VAL A 113 8.08 4.31 -12.36
C VAL A 113 7.77 4.94 -11.01
N LEU A 114 8.23 4.36 -9.91
CA LEU A 114 8.07 4.96 -8.58
C LEU A 114 8.72 6.34 -8.52
N PHE A 115 10.00 6.47 -8.89
CA PHE A 115 10.67 7.78 -8.86
C PHE A 115 10.02 8.79 -9.79
N ARG A 116 9.60 8.39 -10.99
CA ARG A 116 8.89 9.29 -11.93
C ARG A 116 7.65 9.94 -11.31
N HIS A 117 6.90 9.21 -10.49
CA HIS A 117 5.67 9.70 -9.89
C HIS A 117 5.87 10.35 -8.52
N TYR A 118 6.93 10.01 -7.79
CA TYR A 118 7.12 10.40 -6.39
C TYR A 118 8.37 11.23 -6.10
N ALA A 119 9.22 11.53 -7.09
CA ALA A 119 10.44 12.32 -6.90
C ALA A 119 10.17 13.66 -6.19
N LYS A 120 9.12 14.38 -6.55
CA LYS A 120 8.75 15.67 -5.92
C LYS A 120 8.34 15.55 -4.45
N PHE A 121 7.90 14.36 -4.02
CA PHE A 121 7.59 14.11 -2.61
C PHE A 121 8.87 13.86 -1.80
N LEU A 122 9.94 13.39 -2.46
CA LEU A 122 11.22 13.10 -1.81
C LEU A 122 11.97 14.38 -1.39
N ASP A 123 11.71 15.51 -2.05
CA ASP A 123 12.28 16.80 -1.64
C ASP A 123 11.83 17.20 -0.21
N GLY A 124 10.61 16.78 0.19
CA GLY A 124 10.06 17.02 1.53
C GLY A 124 10.57 16.09 2.62
N VAL A 125 11.34 15.04 2.29
CA VAL A 125 11.93 14.10 3.26
C VAL A 125 13.40 14.41 3.57
N ARG A 126 13.93 15.57 3.17
CA ARG A 126 15.32 15.98 3.51
C ARG A 126 15.59 15.89 5.01
N GLU A 127 14.68 16.36 5.84
CA GLU A 127 14.82 16.27 7.31
C GLU A 127 14.80 14.82 7.80
N GLN A 128 13.95 13.97 7.21
CA GLN A 128 13.90 12.55 7.54
C GLN A 128 15.19 11.84 7.10
N ALA A 129 15.73 12.17 5.93
CA ALA A 129 16.98 11.64 5.44
C ALA A 129 18.14 12.02 6.37
N ASN A 130 18.20 13.28 6.82
CA ASN A 130 19.19 13.73 7.78
C ASN A 130 19.10 12.96 9.11
N ARG A 131 17.89 12.75 9.64
CA ARG A 131 17.68 11.92 10.85
C ARG A 131 18.20 10.49 10.68
N LEU A 132 17.95 9.87 9.52
CA LEU A 132 18.42 8.51 9.24
C LEU A 132 19.94 8.43 9.11
N ILE A 133 20.56 9.45 8.50
CA ILE A 133 22.04 9.57 8.42
C ILE A 133 22.61 9.68 9.83
N GLU A 134 22.06 10.55 10.66
CA GLU A 134 22.52 10.77 12.04
C GLU A 134 22.38 9.50 12.89
N GLN A 135 21.25 8.80 12.80
CA GLN A 135 21.07 7.49 13.45
C GLN A 135 22.10 6.45 13.00
N SER A 136 22.40 6.41 11.70
CA SER A 136 23.38 5.47 11.14
C SER A 136 24.81 5.80 11.60
N MET A 137 25.16 7.10 11.69
CA MET A 137 26.44 7.56 12.22
C MET A 137 26.59 7.19 13.70
N GLN A 138 25.56 7.40 14.52
CA GLN A 138 25.57 7.04 15.95
C GLN A 138 25.74 5.53 16.16
N GLU A 139 25.09 4.71 15.35
CA GLU A 139 25.24 3.25 15.44
C GLU A 139 26.65 2.81 15.02
N TRP A 140 27.21 3.44 13.99
CA TRP A 140 28.58 3.17 13.56
C TRP A 140 29.61 3.54 14.64
N ASP A 141 29.44 4.68 15.31
CA ASP A 141 30.31 5.10 16.42
C ASP A 141 30.23 4.11 17.58
N ARG A 142 29.02 3.66 17.95
CA ARG A 142 28.82 2.66 19.01
C ARG A 142 29.53 1.35 18.67
N VAL A 143 29.36 0.83 17.46
CA VAL A 143 29.99 -0.42 17.01
C VAL A 143 31.51 -0.28 17.01
N SER A 144 32.02 0.84 16.51
CA SER A 144 33.47 1.10 16.42
C SER A 144 34.12 1.23 17.80
N GLN A 145 33.45 1.86 18.78
CA GLN A 145 33.92 1.93 20.16
C GLN A 145 33.86 0.58 20.91
N SER A 146 32.89 -0.28 20.58
CA SER A 146 32.78 -1.63 21.16
C SER A 146 33.81 -2.64 20.63
N ALA A 147 34.53 -2.28 19.56
CA ALA A 147 35.52 -3.14 18.91
C ALA A 147 36.97 -2.86 19.37
N GLU A 148 37.21 -1.83 20.19
CA GLU A 148 38.50 -1.65 20.85
C GLU A 148 38.58 -2.58 22.08
N PRO A 149 39.54 -3.53 22.13
CA PRO A 149 39.70 -4.37 23.31
C PRO A 149 40.30 -3.54 24.45
N GLU A 150 39.72 -3.64 25.65
CA GLU A 150 40.38 -3.21 26.88
C GLU A 150 41.71 -3.99 26.99
N GLY A 151 42.81 -3.24 27.01
CA GLY A 151 44.18 -3.77 27.00
C GLY A 151 44.57 -4.51 28.27
#